data_AF-A0A970R2K1-F1
#
_entry.id   AF-A0A970R2K1-F1
#
_cell.length_a   1.000
_cell.length_b   1.000
_cell.length_c   1.000
_cell.angle_alpha   90.00
_cell.angle_beta   90.00
_cell.angle_gamma   90.00
#
_symmetry.space_group_name_H-M   'P 1'
#
loop_
_entity.id
_entity.type
_entity.pdbx_description
1 polymer ?
#
loop_
_entity_poly.entity_id
_entity_poly.type
_entity_poly.pdbx_seq_one_letter_code
_entity_poly.pdbx_strand_id
1 'polypeptide(L)' 'MKSICFYFQVHQPYRLRTYRFFEMGHEHHYYNDFENKHILNRVAQKCYLPMNE' A
#
# COMPACT_ATOMS: atom_id res chain seq x y z
N MET A 1 -18.35 22.41 26.81
CA MET A 1 -17.61 21.16 27.12
C MET A 1 -16.44 21.05 26.14
N LYS A 2 -15.26 20.64 26.59
CA LYS A 2 -14.14 20.39 25.67
C LYS A 2 -14.17 18.92 25.26
N SER A 3 -14.20 18.67 23.95
CA SER A 3 -14.16 17.33 23.36
C SER A 3 -12.85 17.14 22.61
N ILE A 4 -12.24 15.97 22.76
CA ILE A 4 -11.07 15.55 21.99
C ILE A 4 -11.52 14.44 21.04
N CYS A 5 -11.15 14.54 19.77
CA CYS A 5 -11.45 13.55 18.73
C CYS A 5 -10.14 13.09 18.09
N PHE A 6 -9.88 11.79 18.12
CA PHE A 6 -8.73 11.20 17.45
C PHE A 6 -9.14 10.76 16.04
N TYR A 7 -8.39 11.19 15.04
CA TYR A 7 -8.58 10.82 13.64
C TYR A 7 -7.25 10.29 13.07
N PHE A 8 -7.30 9.12 12.45
CA PHE A 8 -6.14 8.48 11.86
C PHE A 8 -6.42 8.16 10.40
N GLN A 9 -5.53 8.60 9.51
CA GLN A 9 -5.56 8.25 8.10
C GLN A 9 -4.41 7.30 7.79
N VAL A 10 -4.75 6.15 7.24
CA VAL A 10 -3.77 5.13 6.83
C VAL A 10 -3.71 5.07 5.32
N HIS A 11 -2.51 5.19 4.74
CA HIS A 11 -2.29 5.07 3.31
C HIS A 11 -1.02 4.25 3.03
N GLN A 12 -1.13 3.31 2.09
CA GLN A 12 0.00 2.62 1.47
C GLN A 12 -0.07 2.80 -0.05
N PRO A 13 0.99 3.33 -0.69
CA PRO A 13 0.98 3.54 -2.13
C PRO A 13 1.08 2.20 -2.88
N TYR A 14 0.40 2.13 -4.01
CA TYR A 14 0.46 0.98 -4.92
C TYR A 14 1.55 1.21 -5.97
N ARG A 15 2.60 0.39 -5.94
CA ARG A 15 3.78 0.54 -6.79
C ARG A 15 3.50 -0.03 -8.17
N LEU A 16 3.88 0.75 -9.18
CA LEU A 16 3.98 0.29 -10.55
C LEU A 16 5.13 -0.70 -10.67
N ARG A 17 4.96 -1.71 -11.53
CA ARG A 17 6.09 -2.50 -11.99
C ARG A 17 6.91 -1.68 -12.98
N THR A 18 8.11 -2.15 -13.28
CA THR A 18 8.89 -1.63 -14.41
C THR A 18 8.12 -1.92 -15.71
N TYR A 19 7.42 -0.91 -16.21
CA TYR A 19 6.62 -0.97 -17.43
C TYR A 19 7.39 -0.29 -18.57
N ARG A 20 7.77 -1.06 -19.60
CA ARG A 20 8.61 -0.60 -20.70
C ARG A 20 7.77 -0.24 -21.92
N PHE A 21 8.35 0.57 -22.81
CA PHE A 21 7.72 0.98 -24.06
C PHE A 21 7.18 -0.21 -24.89
N PHE A 22 7.93 -1.31 -24.96
CA PHE A 22 7.53 -2.50 -25.74
C PHE A 22 6.31 -3.25 -25.17
N GLU A 23 5.94 -2.99 -23.92
CA GLU A 23 4.81 -3.64 -23.25
C GLU A 23 3.49 -2.88 -23.48
N MET A 24 3.57 -1.66 -24.03
CA MET A 24 2.42 -0.82 -24.35
C MET A 24 1.50 -1.53 -25.35
N GLY A 25 0.22 -1.67 -24.98
CA GLY A 25 -0.81 -2.28 -25.83
C GLY A 25 -0.84 -3.82 -25.84
N HIS A 26 0.12 -4.48 -25.19
CA HIS A 26 0.20 -5.94 -25.11
C HIS A 26 0.01 -6.46 -23.69
N GLU A 27 0.58 -5.77 -22.71
CA GLU A 27 0.48 -6.13 -21.30
C GLU A 27 -0.23 -5.02 -20.52
N HIS A 28 -1.25 -5.42 -19.76
CA HIS A 28 -2.14 -4.53 -19.00
C HIS A 28 -1.99 -4.69 -17.49
N HIS A 29 -1.16 -5.62 -17.05
CA HIS A 29 -0.72 -5.65 -15.67
C HIS A 29 0.29 -4.52 -15.47
N TYR A 30 -0.02 -3.53 -14.63
CA TYR A 30 0.83 -2.34 -14.44
C TYR A 30 1.55 -2.31 -13.09
N TYR A 31 1.21 -3.22 -12.19
CA TYR A 31 1.56 -3.11 -10.78
C TYR A 31 2.54 -4.20 -10.35
N ASN A 32 3.33 -3.91 -9.33
CA ASN A 32 4.19 -4.91 -8.73
C ASN A 32 3.48 -5.59 -7.56
N ASP A 33 2.61 -6.55 -7.84
CA ASP A 33 1.76 -7.20 -6.84
C ASP A 33 2.58 -7.88 -5.74
N PHE A 34 3.73 -8.48 -6.12
CA PHE A 34 4.63 -9.13 -5.17
C PHE A 34 5.21 -8.13 -4.18
N GLU A 35 5.82 -7.05 -4.66
CA GLU A 35 6.38 -6.01 -3.78
C GLU A 35 5.29 -5.31 -2.97
N ASN A 36 4.16 -4.99 -3.58
CA ASN A 36 3.04 -4.35 -2.90
C ASN A 36 2.53 -5.21 -1.74
N LYS A 37 2.32 -6.51 -1.97
CA LYS A 37 1.91 -7.46 -0.93
C LYS A 37 2.96 -7.58 0.17
N HIS A 38 4.23 -7.74 -0.21
CA HIS A 38 5.32 -7.92 0.76
C HIS A 38 5.50 -6.68 1.66
N ILE A 39 5.47 -5.48 1.08
CA ILE A 39 5.59 -4.22 1.84
C ILE A 39 4.36 -4.02 2.73
N LEU A 40 3.15 -4.20 2.19
CA LEU A 40 1.91 -4.05 2.95
C LEU A 40 1.90 -4.98 4.17
N ASN A 41 2.25 -6.25 3.99
CA ASN A 41 2.33 -7.22 5.09
C ASN A 41 3.35 -6.81 6.15
N ARG A 42 4.54 -6.36 5.72
CA ARG A 42 5.57 -5.90 6.65
C ARG A 42 5.09 -4.71 7.48
N VAL A 43 4.45 -3.72 6.87
CA VAL A 43 3.95 -2.54 7.58
C VAL A 43 2.76 -2.90 8.46
N ALA A 44 1.84 -3.74 7.98
CA ALA A 44 0.71 -4.20 8.77
C ALA A 44 1.15 -4.89 10.06
N GLN A 45 2.10 -5.82 9.97
CA GLN A 45 2.64 -6.55 11.12
C GLN A 45 3.36 -5.64 12.12
N LYS A 46 4.05 -4.59 11.65
CA LYS A 46 4.83 -3.70 12.52
C LYS A 46 4.06 -2.52 13.08
N CYS A 47 2.98 -2.08 12.41
CA CYS A 47 2.33 -0.80 12.71
C CYS A 47 0.82 -0.94 12.84
N TYR A 48 0.12 -1.49 11.85
CA TYR A 48 -1.34 -1.44 11.82
C TYR A 48 -2.00 -2.45 12.76
N LEU A 49 -1.46 -3.67 12.84
CA LEU A 49 -1.98 -4.69 13.75
C LEU A 49 -1.66 -4.35 15.22
N PRO A 50 -0.42 -3.96 15.59
CA PRO A 50 -0.11 -3.58 16.97
C PRO A 50 -0.88 -2.34 17.46
N MET A 51 -1.37 -1.47 16.56
CA MET A 51 -2.21 -0.32 16.94
C MET A 51 -3.59 -0.76 17.44
N ASN A 52 -4.04 -1.95 17.07
CA ASN A 52 -5.35 -2.50 17.43
C ASN A 52 -5.29 -3.51 18.59
N GLU A 53 -4.10 -3.78 19.12
CA GLU A 53 -3.91 -4.53 20.37
C GLU A 53 -4.07 -3.60 21.58
#